data_AF-A0A932Q9M3-F1
#
_entry.id   AF-A0A932Q9M3-F1
#
_cell.length_a   1.000
_cell.length_b   1.000
_cell.length_c   1.000
_cell.angle_alpha   90.00
_cell.angle_beta   90.00
_cell.angle_gamma   90.00
#
_symmetry.space_group_name_H-M   'P 1'
#
loop_
_entity.id
_entity.type
_entity.pdbx_description
1 polymer ?
#
loop_
_entity_poly.entity_id
_entity_poly.type
_entity_poly.pdbx_seq_one_letter_code
_entity_poly.pdbx_strand_id
1 'polypeptide(L)'
;MVSYATIHPMESLPFQYQKRAFWEFICPICKKERRSSYWPSPRTRHYWQLAAVGLFVTACGWPFFGFRGFFLIFPIWGTFEFIYRSRARQSLTCPHCGFDPYLYKYDVKLARAKVEEFFAEKKKQQDAKKSSKNPPTP
;
A
#
# COMPACT_ATOMS: atom_id res chain seq x y z
N MET A 1 -14.96 8.03 40.24
CA MET A 1 -15.42 6.69 39.80
C MET A 1 -15.14 6.56 38.31
N VAL A 2 -14.04 5.90 37.95
CA VAL A 2 -13.58 5.75 36.56
C VAL A 2 -14.25 4.49 36.02
N SER A 3 -15.17 4.66 35.07
CA SER A 3 -15.89 3.58 34.43
C SER A 3 -14.98 2.94 33.38
N TYR A 4 -14.47 1.75 33.67
CA TYR A 4 -13.70 0.94 32.73
C TYR A 4 -14.64 0.34 31.70
N ALA A 5 -14.49 0.75 30.44
CA ALA A 5 -15.20 0.17 29.31
C ALA A 5 -14.78 -1.31 29.14
N THR A 6 -15.78 -2.17 29.13
CA THR A 6 -15.71 -3.62 28.96
C THR A 6 -14.94 -3.98 27.68
N ILE A 7 -13.79 -4.64 27.85
CA ILE A 7 -13.05 -5.27 26.75
C ILE A 7 -13.80 -6.56 26.41
N HIS A 8 -14.49 -6.58 25.27
CA HIS A 8 -15.08 -7.81 24.75
C HIS A 8 -13.98 -8.73 24.19
N PRO A 9 -13.96 -10.02 24.56
CA PRO A 9 -13.05 -10.99 23.98
C PRO A 9 -13.36 -11.16 22.48
N MET A 10 -12.31 -11.22 21.66
CA MET A 10 -12.40 -11.53 20.23
C MET A 10 -12.75 -13.01 20.05
N GLU A 11 -14.01 -13.35 20.33
CA GLU A 11 -14.57 -14.68 20.19
C GLU A 11 -14.78 -14.98 18.71
N SER A 12 -13.79 -15.69 18.16
CA SER A 12 -13.80 -16.48 16.92
C SER A 12 -14.92 -16.16 15.92
N LEU A 13 -14.68 -15.18 15.04
CA LEU A 13 -15.36 -15.17 13.75
C LEU A 13 -14.93 -16.44 13.00
N PRO A 14 -15.85 -17.33 12.57
CA PRO A 14 -15.49 -18.49 11.79
C PRO A 14 -14.87 -17.99 10.49
N PHE A 15 -13.54 -18.15 10.37
CA PHE A 15 -12.80 -17.76 9.17
C PHE A 15 -13.20 -18.72 8.05
N GLN A 16 -14.31 -18.40 7.36
CA GLN A 16 -14.73 -19.10 6.16
C GLN A 16 -13.67 -18.84 5.10
N TYR A 17 -12.77 -19.81 4.93
CA TYR A 17 -11.74 -19.82 3.89
C TYR A 17 -12.40 -19.97 2.52
N GLN A 18 -12.97 -18.89 1.99
CA GLN A 18 -13.35 -18.84 0.59
C GLN A 18 -12.10 -18.53 -0.23
N LYS A 19 -11.75 -19.43 -1.17
CA LYS A 19 -10.78 -19.21 -2.25
C LYS A 19 -11.25 -18.02 -3.11
N ARG A 20 -11.08 -16.79 -2.63
CA ARG A 20 -11.35 -15.58 -3.39
C ARG A 20 -10.01 -15.03 -3.87
N ALA A 21 -9.98 -14.57 -5.12
CA ALA A 21 -8.79 -14.02 -5.77
C ALA A 21 -8.29 -12.70 -5.16
N PHE A 22 -8.91 -12.24 -4.07
CA PHE A 22 -8.69 -10.98 -3.39
C PHE A 22 -8.63 -11.21 -1.89
N TRP A 23 -7.76 -10.45 -1.20
CA TRP A 23 -7.68 -10.49 0.25
C TRP A 23 -8.74 -9.53 0.80
N GLU A 24 -9.69 -10.07 1.56
CA GLU A 24 -10.63 -9.29 2.35
C GLU A 24 -10.07 -9.13 3.76
N PHE A 25 -9.98 -7.90 4.25
CA PHE A 25 -9.57 -7.62 5.62
C PHE A 25 -10.38 -6.48 6.21
N ILE A 26 -10.58 -6.49 7.52
CA ILE A 26 -11.25 -5.42 8.25
C ILE A 26 -10.18 -4.51 8.84
N CYS A 27 -10.27 -3.21 8.60
CA CYS A 27 -9.33 -2.27 9.20
C CYS A 27 -9.57 -2.17 10.71
N PRO A 28 -8.54 -2.34 11.57
CA PRO A 28 -8.73 -2.33 13.03
C PRO A 28 -9.11 -0.95 13.58
N ILE A 29 -8.77 0.14 12.87
CA ILE A 29 -9.04 1.52 13.32
C ILE A 29 -10.44 1.96 12.91
N CYS A 30 -10.76 1.90 11.61
CA CYS A 30 -12.03 2.40 11.10
C CYS A 30 -13.13 1.33 11.00
N LYS A 31 -12.82 0.06 11.26
CA LYS A 31 -13.74 -1.10 11.16
C LYS A 31 -14.42 -1.26 9.79
N LYS A 32 -13.91 -0.61 8.74
CA LYS A 32 -14.40 -0.75 7.38
C LYS A 32 -13.76 -1.95 6.70
N GLU A 33 -14.56 -2.69 5.95
CA GLU A 33 -14.10 -3.78 5.09
C GLU A 33 -13.22 -3.25 3.95
N ARG A 34 -12.18 -4.01 3.62
CA ARG A 34 -11.23 -3.74 2.56
C ARG A 34 -11.06 -4.95 1.69
N ARG A 35 -11.03 -4.71 0.38
CA ARG A 35 -10.61 -5.67 -0.63
C ARG A 35 -9.31 -5.14 -1.24
N SER A 36 -8.19 -5.85 -1.07
CA SER A 36 -7.02 -5.58 -1.90
C SER A 36 -7.05 -6.50 -3.12
N SER A 37 -7.04 -5.87 -4.29
CA SER A 37 -6.96 -6.58 -5.58
C SER A 37 -5.52 -7.00 -5.92
N TYR A 38 -4.53 -6.55 -5.15
CA TYR A 38 -3.14 -6.82 -5.44
C TYR A 38 -2.70 -8.14 -4.81
N TRP A 39 -2.16 -9.03 -5.65
CA TRP A 39 -1.62 -10.30 -5.22
C TRP A 39 -0.15 -10.14 -4.82
N PRO A 40 0.31 -10.77 -3.72
CA PRO A 40 1.69 -10.62 -3.27
C PRO A 40 2.71 -11.29 -4.20
N SER A 41 2.28 -12.26 -5.03
CA SER A 41 3.16 -12.89 -6.02
C SER A 41 2.90 -12.37 -7.44
N PRO A 42 3.97 -12.03 -8.19
CA PRO A 42 3.85 -11.59 -9.58
C PRO A 42 3.31 -12.73 -10.46
N ARG A 43 2.35 -12.38 -11.33
CA ARG A 43 1.84 -13.31 -12.36
C ARG A 43 2.88 -13.52 -13.46
N THR A 44 2.79 -14.65 -14.17
CA THR A 44 3.62 -15.00 -15.34
C THR A 44 3.73 -13.88 -16.37
N ARG A 45 2.66 -13.10 -16.60
CA ARG A 45 2.69 -11.93 -17.50
C ARG A 45 3.71 -10.86 -17.11
N HIS A 46 3.94 -10.67 -15.81
CA HIS A 46 4.87 -9.64 -15.34
C HIS A 46 6.32 -10.06 -15.60
N TYR A 47 6.62 -11.35 -15.51
CA TYR A 47 7.93 -11.89 -15.89
C TYR A 47 8.21 -11.73 -17.38
N TRP A 48 7.19 -11.92 -18.24
CA TRP A 48 7.32 -11.62 -19.67
C TRP A 48 7.61 -10.15 -19.96
N GLN A 49 6.91 -9.24 -19.26
CA GLN A 49 7.19 -7.79 -19.36
C GLN A 49 8.60 -7.45 -18.90
N LEU A 50 9.05 -8.04 -17.79
CA LEU A 50 10.39 -7.85 -17.26
C LEU A 50 11.47 -8.35 -18.23
N ALA A 51 11.26 -9.51 -18.85
CA ALA A 51 12.15 -10.05 -19.87
C ALA A 51 12.21 -9.14 -21.11
N ALA A 52 11.06 -8.68 -21.61
CA ALA A 52 10.99 -7.79 -22.76
C ALA A 52 11.69 -6.44 -22.50
N VAL A 53 11.44 -5.83 -21.33
CA VAL A 53 12.09 -4.59 -20.92
C VAL A 53 13.60 -4.81 -20.70
N GLY A 54 13.99 -5.90 -20.07
CA GLY A 54 15.39 -6.26 -19.84
C GLY A 54 16.17 -6.42 -21.15
N LEU A 55 15.59 -7.12 -22.13
CA LEU A 55 16.16 -7.26 -23.47
C LEU A 55 16.26 -5.92 -24.19
N PHE A 56 15.21 -5.10 -24.13
CA PHE A 56 15.21 -3.77 -24.75
C PHE A 56 16.30 -2.87 -24.17
N VAL A 57 16.42 -2.79 -22.84
CA VAL A 57 17.46 -1.98 -22.17
C VAL A 57 18.86 -2.51 -22.49
N THR A 58 19.04 -3.84 -22.51
CA THR A 58 20.32 -4.46 -22.87
C THR A 58 20.70 -4.16 -24.33
N ALA A 59 19.74 -4.22 -25.25
CA ALA A 59 19.96 -3.91 -26.66
C ALA A 59 20.32 -2.42 -26.87
N CYS A 60 19.60 -1.51 -26.21
CA CYS A 60 19.92 -0.08 -26.25
C CYS A 60 21.28 0.25 -25.61
N GLY A 61 21.66 -0.47 -24.55
CA GLY A 61 22.94 -0.30 -23.84
C GLY A 61 24.12 -1.02 -24.49
N TRP A 62 23.89 -1.84 -25.52
CA TRP A 62 24.92 -2.65 -26.17
C TRP A 62 26.16 -1.87 -26.65
N PRO A 63 26.05 -0.72 -27.34
CA PRO A 63 27.24 -0.02 -27.84
C PRO A 63 28.15 0.52 -26.72
N PHE A 64 27.62 0.73 -25.51
CA PHE A 64 28.39 1.25 -24.38
C PHE A 64 28.97 0.15 -23.50
N PHE A 65 28.18 -0.89 -23.21
CA PHE A 65 28.53 -1.90 -22.21
C PHE A 65 29.01 -3.23 -22.82
N GLY A 66 28.70 -3.51 -24.10
CA GLY A 66 29.00 -4.79 -24.74
C GLY A 66 28.53 -5.98 -23.89
N PHE A 67 29.40 -6.97 -23.70
CA PHE A 67 29.10 -8.18 -22.90
C PHE A 67 28.83 -7.89 -21.42
N ARG A 68 29.34 -6.78 -20.87
CA ARG A 68 29.04 -6.36 -19.49
C ARG A 68 27.59 -5.95 -19.31
N GLY A 69 26.88 -5.66 -20.41
CA GLY A 69 25.45 -5.35 -20.41
C GLY A 69 24.59 -6.48 -19.83
N PHE A 70 25.08 -7.72 -19.81
CA PHE A 70 24.35 -8.83 -19.18
C PHE A 70 24.12 -8.60 -17.67
N PHE A 71 25.05 -7.92 -16.98
CA PHE A 71 24.88 -7.59 -15.56
C PHE A 71 23.79 -6.54 -15.30
N LEU A 72 23.29 -5.83 -16.32
CA LEU A 72 22.16 -4.90 -16.18
C LEU A 72 20.85 -5.62 -15.83
N ILE A 73 20.78 -6.95 -15.99
CA ILE A 73 19.60 -7.71 -15.57
C ILE A 73 19.34 -7.62 -14.06
N PHE A 74 20.40 -7.56 -13.24
CA PHE A 74 20.28 -7.47 -11.77
C PHE A 74 19.64 -6.16 -11.30
N PRO A 75 20.11 -4.97 -11.69
CA PRO A 75 19.46 -3.72 -11.30
C PRO A 75 18.05 -3.59 -11.89
N ILE A 76 17.79 -4.08 -13.10
CA ILE A 76 16.45 -4.09 -13.69
C ILE A 76 15.50 -4.97 -12.86
N TRP A 77 15.93 -6.18 -12.50
CA TRP A 77 15.18 -7.09 -11.66
C TRP A 77 14.91 -6.49 -10.27
N GLY A 78 15.94 -5.94 -9.62
CA GLY A 78 15.80 -5.30 -8.31
C GLY A 78 14.83 -4.12 -8.33
N THR A 79 14.89 -3.29 -9.38
CA THR A 79 13.97 -2.17 -9.57
C THR A 79 12.54 -2.66 -9.77
N PHE A 80 12.35 -3.70 -10.58
CA PHE A 80 11.04 -4.32 -10.78
C PHE A 80 10.47 -4.86 -9.48
N GLU A 81 11.23 -5.63 -8.71
CA GLU A 81 10.77 -6.20 -7.45
C GLU A 81 10.42 -5.10 -6.44
N PHE A 82 11.26 -4.07 -6.34
CA PHE A 82 11.02 -2.92 -5.48
C PHE A 82 9.72 -2.20 -5.83
N ILE A 83 9.50 -1.88 -7.10
CA ILE A 83 8.28 -1.20 -7.56
C ILE A 83 7.06 -2.10 -7.34
N TYR A 84 7.14 -3.37 -7.73
CA TYR A 84 6.05 -4.33 -7.58
C TYR A 84 5.61 -4.44 -6.10
N ARG A 85 6.57 -4.62 -5.20
CA ARG A 85 6.33 -4.74 -3.75
C ARG A 85 5.87 -3.42 -3.13
N SER A 86 6.36 -2.28 -3.61
CA SER A 86 5.92 -0.96 -3.17
C SER A 86 4.45 -0.72 -3.52
N ARG A 87 4.04 -1.04 -4.76
CA ARG A 87 2.64 -0.93 -5.20
C ARG A 87 1.73 -1.89 -4.44
N ALA A 88 2.19 -3.11 -4.18
CA ALA A 88 1.48 -4.07 -3.33
C ALA A 88 1.19 -3.47 -1.95
N ARG A 89 2.20 -2.87 -1.32
CA ARG A 89 2.09 -2.24 -0.01
C ARG A 89 1.13 -1.05 -0.01
N GLN A 90 1.21 -0.18 -1.01
CA GLN A 90 0.29 0.95 -1.16
C GLN A 90 -1.17 0.50 -1.24
N SER A 91 -1.44 -0.63 -1.91
CA SER A 91 -2.81 -1.17 -2.03
C SER A 91 -3.41 -1.63 -0.69
N LEU A 92 -2.57 -1.91 0.32
CA LEU A 92 -2.98 -2.37 1.64
C LEU A 92 -3.22 -1.21 2.63
N THR A 93 -2.71 -0.01 2.32
CA THR A 93 -2.93 1.16 3.16
C THR A 93 -4.40 1.60 3.10
N CYS A 94 -5.02 1.81 4.25
CA CYS A 94 -6.42 2.21 4.31
C CYS A 94 -6.59 3.70 3.95
N PRO A 95 -7.34 4.07 2.90
CA PRO A 95 -7.53 5.47 2.48
C PRO A 95 -8.52 6.25 3.36
N HIS A 96 -9.19 5.59 4.32
CA HIS A 96 -10.08 6.30 5.25
C HIS A 96 -9.36 6.86 6.47
N CYS A 97 -8.35 6.14 6.96
CA CYS A 97 -7.63 6.45 8.21
C CYS A 97 -6.09 6.43 8.06
N GLY A 98 -5.53 6.06 6.91
CA GLY A 98 -4.08 6.00 6.69
C GLY A 98 -3.37 4.79 7.30
N PHE A 99 -4.09 3.82 7.87
CA PHE A 99 -3.48 2.65 8.51
C PHE A 99 -2.72 1.76 7.51
N ASP A 100 -1.43 1.52 7.77
CA ASP A 100 -0.57 0.58 7.04
C ASP A 100 -0.26 -0.68 7.91
N PRO A 101 -0.80 -1.86 7.56
CA PRO A 101 -0.55 -3.10 8.30
C PRO A 101 0.93 -3.51 8.35
N TYR A 102 1.69 -3.26 7.28
CA TYR A 102 3.12 -3.59 7.24
C TYR A 102 3.92 -2.69 8.18
N LEU A 103 3.61 -1.39 8.20
CA LEU A 103 4.26 -0.47 9.13
C LEU A 103 3.90 -0.80 10.57
N TYR A 104 2.64 -1.15 10.86
CA TYR A 104 2.21 -1.54 12.20
C TYR A 104 2.93 -2.80 12.71
N LYS A 105 3.14 -3.79 11.84
CA LYS A 105 3.91 -5.00 12.17
C LYS A 105 5.38 -4.71 12.47
N TYR A 106 5.97 -3.72 11.77
CA TYR A 106 7.37 -3.35 11.93
C TYR A 106 7.60 -2.41 13.12
N ASP A 107 6.81 -1.34 13.22
CA ASP A 107 6.88 -0.34 14.28
C ASP A 107 5.49 0.28 14.54
N VAL A 108 4.95 -0.03 15.71
CA VAL A 108 3.64 0.45 16.16
C VAL A 108 3.63 1.97 16.39
N LYS A 109 4.73 2.57 16.86
CA LYS A 109 4.81 4.00 17.16
C LYS A 109 4.77 4.81 15.87
N LEU A 110 5.57 4.42 14.88
CA LEU A 110 5.55 5.06 13.56
C LEU A 110 4.20 4.91 12.87
N ALA A 111 3.55 3.75 12.99
CA ALA A 111 2.21 3.55 12.43
C ALA A 111 1.16 4.49 13.06
N ARG A 112 1.23 4.72 14.38
CA ARG A 112 0.34 5.67 15.07
C ARG A 112 0.59 7.10 14.62
N ALA A 113 1.84 7.54 14.56
CA ALA A 113 2.21 8.87 14.09
C ALA A 113 1.66 9.16 12.68
N LYS A 114 1.79 8.21 11.74
CA LYS A 114 1.23 8.38 10.38
C LYS A 114 -0.29 8.48 10.33
N VAL A 115 -0.98 7.75 11.20
CA VAL A 115 -2.45 7.84 11.29
C VAL A 115 -2.85 9.21 11.82
N GLU A 116 -2.15 9.72 12.84
CA GLU A 116 -2.38 11.08 13.38
C GLU A 116 -2.12 12.16 12.33
N GLU A 117 -1.02 12.08 11.59
CA GLU A 117 -0.70 12.96 10.46
C GLU A 117 -1.81 12.93 9.40
N PHE A 118 -2.31 11.74 9.05
CA PHE A 118 -3.38 11.58 8.07
C PHE A 118 -4.68 12.28 8.51
N PHE A 119 -5.06 12.15 9.78
CA PHE A 119 -6.23 12.85 10.32
C PHE A 119 -6.02 14.37 10.41
N ALA A 120 -4.82 14.82 10.78
CA ALA A 120 -4.47 16.23 10.82
C ALA A 120 -4.56 16.87 9.43
N GLU A 121 -4.03 16.21 8.40
CA GLU A 121 -4.10 16.68 7.02
C GLU A 121 -5.55 16.71 6.51
N LYS A 122 -6.34 15.67 6.80
CA LYS A 122 -7.75 15.61 6.43
C LYS A 122 -8.56 16.74 7.06
N LYS A 123 -8.28 17.11 8.32
CA LYS A 123 -8.90 18.25 9.00
C LYS A 123 -8.56 19.56 8.29
N LYS A 124 -7.28 19.80 7.99
CA LYS A 124 -6.84 20.99 7.23
C LYS A 124 -7.53 21.12 5.88
N GLN A 125 -7.65 20.01 5.13
CA GLN A 125 -8.35 19.99 3.84
C GLN A 125 -9.85 20.27 3.98
N GLN A 126 -10.49 19.84 5.07
CA GLN A 126 -11.90 20.13 5.33
C GLN A 126 -12.11 21.61 5.67
N ASP A 127 -11.24 22.21 6.46
CA ASP A 127 -11.33 23.62 6.84
C ASP A 127 -11.11 24.53 5.61
N ALA A 128 -10.15 24.21 4.75
CA ALA A 128 -9.93 24.91 3.47
C ALA A 128 -11.12 24.80 2.50
N LYS A 129 -11.82 23.66 2.48
CA LYS A 129 -13.03 23.50 1.66
C LYS A 129 -14.21 24.30 2.19
N LYS A 130 -14.32 24.48 3.51
CA LYS A 130 -15.37 25.30 4.13
C LYS A 130 -15.16 26.79 3.84
N SER A 131 -13.93 27.29 3.92
CA SER A 131 -13.63 28.69 3.59
C SER A 131 -13.91 29.02 2.12
N SER A 132 -13.64 28.10 1.18
CA SER A 132 -13.94 28.31 -0.24
C SER A 132 -15.45 28.29 -0.57
N LYS A 133 -16.28 27.62 0.23
CA LYS A 133 -17.72 27.47 -0.04
C LYS A 133 -18.57 28.62 0.48
N ASN A 134 -18.05 29.42 1.40
CA ASN A 134 -18.68 30.65 1.86
C ASN A 134 -18.03 31.82 1.13
N PRO A 135 -18.49 32.19 -0.09
CA PRO A 135 -18.07 33.47 -0.66
C PRO A 135 -18.48 34.58 0.31
N PRO A 136 -17.64 35.61 0.50
CA PRO A 136 -18.04 36.76 1.31
C PRO A 136 -19.31 37.34 0.71
N THR A 137 -20.42 37.26 1.45
CA THR A 137 -21.62 38.03 1.15
C THR A 137 -21.24 39.51 1.21
N PRO A 138 -21.45 40.27 0.12
CA PRO A 138 -21.09 41.69 0.05
C PRO A 138 -21.82 42.53 1.09
#